data_AF-A0A931Z482-F1
#
_entry.id   AF-A0A931Z482-F1
#
_cell.length_a   1.000
_cell.length_b   1.000
_cell.length_c   1.000
_cell.angle_alpha   90.00
_cell.angle_beta   90.00
_cell.angle_gamma   90.00
#
_symmetry.space_group_name_H-M   'P 1'
#
loop_
_entity.id
_entity.type
_entity.pdbx_description
1 polymer ?
#
loop_
_entity_poly.entity_id
_entity_poly.type
_entity_poly.pdbx_seq_one_letter_code
_entity_poly.pdbx_strand_id
1 'polypeptide(L)'
;ITDTISNLQRIETLVNRLDQPTLSGLHPKFYKVQNTTASELVTKLQSILTGASATQLGTGTSFQADDRTNQIILLSDPRQFAFFDDLIAKLDTVGESSTRQEVIPLKHATATDIATVLSTLVSGQNTAARAANQATQGQAAARTAAARANQPQPNQPQPNPNQAAALAAAQARLNQLAGSQGAANESAPQQFSSILTIVAEERSNALVVSGTVDDMRLIKDLVAELDVLLAQVRIASRPSA
;
A
#
# COMPACT_ATOMS: atom_id res chain seq x y z
N ILE A 1 -33.81 7.54 -61.22
CA ILE A 1 -32.44 7.98 -60.83
C ILE A 1 -32.54 8.81 -59.54
N THR A 2 -33.34 8.37 -58.55
CA THR A 2 -33.77 9.23 -57.41
C THR A 2 -33.35 8.65 -56.05
N ASP A 3 -33.15 7.34 -55.97
CA ASP A 3 -32.74 6.63 -54.74
C ASP A 3 -31.28 6.88 -54.30
N THR A 4 -30.41 7.34 -55.20
CA THR A 4 -28.99 7.57 -54.89
C THR A 4 -28.76 8.82 -54.04
N ILE A 5 -29.63 9.83 -54.14
CA ILE A 5 -29.48 11.09 -53.39
C ILE A 5 -29.83 10.88 -51.90
N SER A 6 -30.91 10.16 -51.59
CA SER A 6 -31.25 9.84 -50.19
C SER A 6 -30.23 8.90 -49.54
N ASN A 7 -29.67 7.95 -50.30
CA ASN A 7 -28.61 7.09 -49.79
C ASN A 7 -27.33 7.88 -49.51
N LEU A 8 -26.97 8.84 -50.37
CA LEU A 8 -25.80 9.69 -50.16
C LEU A 8 -25.96 10.58 -48.92
N GLN A 9 -27.14 11.20 -48.72
CA GLN A 9 -27.45 11.99 -47.53
C GLN A 9 -27.42 11.14 -46.24
N ARG A 10 -27.89 9.88 -46.33
CA ARG A 10 -27.86 8.93 -45.21
C ARG A 10 -26.44 8.46 -44.90
N ILE A 11 -25.61 8.25 -45.92
CA ILE A 11 -24.20 7.90 -45.74
C ILE A 11 -23.42 9.09 -45.18
N GLU A 12 -23.66 10.31 -45.66
CA GLU A 12 -23.01 11.53 -45.16
C GLU A 12 -23.31 11.77 -43.67
N THR A 13 -24.57 11.57 -43.25
CA THR A 13 -24.96 11.68 -41.84
C THR A 13 -24.41 10.55 -40.97
N LEU A 14 -24.21 9.35 -41.52
CA LEU A 14 -23.57 8.23 -40.81
C LEU A 14 -22.06 8.42 -40.68
N VAL A 15 -21.38 8.89 -41.73
CA VAL A 15 -19.94 9.18 -41.73
C VAL A 15 -19.63 10.31 -40.75
N ASN A 16 -20.39 11.42 -40.76
CA ASN A 16 -20.18 12.52 -39.81
C ASN A 16 -20.43 12.14 -38.33
N ARG A 17 -21.19 11.07 -38.06
CA ARG A 17 -21.35 10.53 -36.71
C ARG A 17 -20.23 9.55 -36.32
N LEU A 18 -19.65 8.87 -37.30
CA LEU A 18 -18.56 7.91 -37.09
C LEU A 18 -17.18 8.58 -37.04
N ASP A 19 -17.02 9.74 -37.69
CA ASP A 19 -15.80 10.55 -37.73
C ASP A 19 -15.59 11.43 -36.48
N GLN A 20 -16.57 11.44 -35.56
CA GLN A 20 -16.34 12.01 -34.24
C GLN A 20 -15.61 10.98 -33.38
N PRO A 21 -14.42 11.30 -32.83
CA PRO A 21 -13.78 10.44 -31.87
C PRO A 21 -14.70 10.34 -30.66
N THR A 22 -15.46 9.25 -30.56
CA THR A 22 -16.28 8.98 -29.40
C THR A 22 -15.33 8.60 -28.26
N LEU A 23 -14.79 9.60 -27.57
CA LEU A 23 -14.38 9.49 -26.18
C LEU A 23 -15.64 9.04 -25.43
N SER A 24 -15.88 7.73 -25.35
CA SER A 24 -16.99 6.94 -24.80
C SER A 24 -18.05 7.63 -23.89
N GLY A 25 -18.59 8.79 -24.23
CA GLY A 25 -19.33 9.65 -23.30
C GLY A 25 -18.50 10.16 -22.10
N LEU A 26 -17.17 10.07 -22.16
CA LEU A 26 -16.28 10.41 -21.05
C LEU A 26 -15.78 11.85 -21.21
N HIS A 27 -16.07 12.69 -20.22
CA HIS A 27 -15.63 14.07 -20.20
C HIS A 27 -14.57 14.28 -19.11
N PRO A 28 -13.48 15.04 -19.39
CA PRO A 28 -12.52 15.42 -18.38
C PRO A 28 -13.07 16.55 -17.51
N LYS A 29 -12.90 16.44 -16.20
CA LYS A 29 -13.18 17.50 -15.22
C LYS A 29 -11.98 17.68 -14.30
N PHE A 30 -11.58 18.94 -14.09
CA PHE A 30 -10.43 19.32 -13.29
C PHE A 30 -10.88 19.76 -11.89
N TYR A 31 -10.24 19.20 -10.87
CA TYR A 31 -10.48 19.53 -9.47
C TYR A 31 -9.20 20.09 -8.87
N LYS A 32 -9.26 21.28 -8.27
CA LYS A 32 -8.17 21.82 -7.47
C LYS A 32 -8.24 21.27 -6.07
N VAL A 33 -7.13 20.73 -5.59
CA VAL A 33 -7.00 20.20 -4.23
C VAL A 33 -6.39 21.28 -3.36
N GLN A 34 -7.00 21.55 -2.20
CA GLN A 34 -6.62 22.66 -1.35
C GLN A 34 -5.85 22.21 -0.10
N ASN A 35 -6.26 21.10 0.51
CA ASN A 35 -5.78 20.71 1.84
C ASN A 35 -4.79 19.54 1.81
N THR A 36 -4.75 18.77 0.73
CA THR A 36 -3.89 17.59 0.61
C THR A 36 -3.20 17.51 -0.76
N THR A 37 -2.40 16.47 -0.98
CA THR A 37 -1.68 16.26 -2.24
C THR A 37 -2.57 15.52 -3.25
N ALA A 38 -2.59 15.98 -4.50
CA ALA A 38 -3.36 15.35 -5.58
C ALA A 38 -3.06 13.85 -5.73
N SER A 39 -1.78 13.44 -5.72
CA SER A 39 -1.39 12.03 -5.74
C SER A 39 -1.99 11.21 -4.59
N GLU A 40 -2.01 11.74 -3.37
CA GLU A 40 -2.56 11.04 -2.20
C GLU A 40 -4.07 10.83 -2.32
N LEU A 41 -4.81 11.86 -2.77
CA LEU A 41 -6.25 11.73 -3.03
C LEU A 41 -6.56 10.74 -4.13
N VAL A 42 -5.78 10.72 -5.22
CA VAL A 42 -6.00 9.75 -6.29
C VAL A 42 -5.80 8.32 -5.77
N THR A 43 -4.79 8.07 -4.95
CA THR A 43 -4.62 6.74 -4.31
C THR A 43 -5.81 6.38 -3.42
N LYS A 44 -6.31 7.32 -2.60
CA LYS A 44 -7.51 7.08 -1.76
C LYS A 44 -8.76 6.83 -2.60
N LEU A 45 -8.99 7.63 -3.64
CA LEU A 45 -10.10 7.46 -4.58
C LEU A 45 -10.02 6.10 -5.27
N GLN A 46 -8.84 5.71 -5.77
CA GLN A 46 -8.63 4.39 -6.37
C GLN A 46 -8.88 3.27 -5.37
N SER A 47 -8.44 3.39 -4.12
CA SER A 47 -8.69 2.39 -3.08
C SER A 47 -10.19 2.24 -2.76
N ILE A 48 -10.96 3.33 -2.77
CA ILE A 48 -12.42 3.29 -2.54
C ILE A 48 -13.12 2.66 -3.75
N LEU A 49 -12.69 3.02 -4.96
CA LEU A 49 -13.33 2.56 -6.19
C LEU A 49 -12.96 1.13 -6.61
N THR A 50 -11.79 0.62 -6.22
CA THR A 50 -11.35 -0.75 -6.52
C THR A 50 -12.06 -1.82 -5.65
N GLY A 51 -12.85 -1.41 -4.65
CA GLY A 51 -13.73 -2.28 -3.87
C GLY A 51 -15.04 -2.67 -4.57
N ALA A 52 -16.04 -3.08 -3.80
CA ALA A 52 -17.35 -3.56 -4.28
C ALA A 52 -18.10 -2.63 -5.26
N SER A 53 -17.65 -1.37 -5.41
CA SER A 53 -18.20 -0.35 -6.30
C SER A 53 -17.56 -0.32 -7.71
N ALA A 54 -16.44 -1.03 -7.93
CA ALA A 54 -15.78 -1.11 -9.25
C ALA A 54 -16.70 -1.66 -10.34
N THR A 55 -17.59 -2.59 -9.97
CA THR A 55 -18.55 -3.24 -10.88
C THR A 55 -19.74 -2.33 -11.23
N GLN A 56 -20.08 -1.35 -10.37
CA GLN A 56 -21.22 -0.45 -10.57
C GLN A 56 -20.85 0.89 -11.21
N LEU A 57 -19.66 1.42 -10.94
CA LEU A 57 -19.21 2.72 -11.48
C LEU A 57 -18.78 2.66 -12.96
N GLY A 58 -18.74 1.45 -13.52
CA GLY A 58 -18.34 1.19 -14.90
C GLY A 58 -16.82 1.33 -15.07
N THR A 59 -16.27 0.53 -15.99
CA THR A 59 -14.85 0.54 -16.37
C THR A 59 -14.39 1.83 -17.08
N GLY A 60 -15.17 2.92 -17.03
CA GLY A 60 -14.93 4.17 -17.73
C GLY A 60 -14.39 5.31 -16.86
N THR A 61 -14.38 5.17 -15.54
CA THR A 61 -13.88 6.24 -14.65
C THR A 61 -12.38 6.07 -14.41
N SER A 62 -11.60 7.09 -14.78
CA SER A 62 -10.16 7.15 -14.48
C SER A 62 -9.77 8.46 -13.81
N PHE A 63 -8.73 8.39 -12.97
CA PHE A 63 -8.22 9.52 -12.20
C PHE A 63 -6.73 9.67 -12.51
N GLN A 64 -6.30 10.90 -12.75
CA GLN A 64 -4.89 11.27 -12.89
C GLN A 64 -4.59 12.43 -11.96
N ALA A 65 -3.45 12.39 -11.28
CA ALA A 65 -2.96 13.48 -10.44
C ALA A 65 -1.95 14.33 -11.23
N ASP A 66 -2.07 15.65 -11.13
CA ASP A 66 -1.04 16.61 -11.52
C ASP A 66 -0.54 17.33 -10.27
N ASP A 67 0.57 16.84 -9.71
CA ASP A 67 1.17 17.38 -8.49
C ASP A 67 1.78 18.78 -8.71
N ARG A 68 2.16 19.16 -9.93
CA ARG A 68 2.73 20.49 -10.22
C ARG A 68 1.70 21.58 -10.00
N THR A 69 0.42 21.30 -10.27
CA THR A 69 -0.68 22.26 -10.10
C THR A 69 -1.62 21.90 -8.96
N ASN A 70 -1.32 20.82 -8.22
CA ASN A 70 -2.17 20.20 -7.21
C ASN A 70 -3.62 19.99 -7.71
N GLN A 71 -3.75 19.40 -8.90
CA GLN A 71 -5.04 19.15 -9.54
C GLN A 71 -5.27 17.66 -9.79
N ILE A 72 -6.53 17.24 -9.67
CA ILE A 72 -6.98 15.91 -10.08
C ILE A 72 -7.76 16.05 -11.39
N ILE A 73 -7.41 15.22 -12.36
CA ILE A 73 -8.09 15.10 -13.64
C ILE A 73 -8.96 13.85 -13.53
N LEU A 74 -10.27 14.06 -13.49
CA LEU A 74 -11.27 13.00 -13.53
C LEU A 74 -11.76 12.83 -14.97
N LEU A 75 -11.69 11.62 -15.49
CA LEU A 75 -12.31 11.27 -16.76
C LEU A 75 -13.45 10.29 -16.46
N SER A 76 -14.69 10.75 -16.59
CA SER A 76 -15.90 9.97 -16.27
C SER A 76 -17.11 10.45 -17.07
N ASP A 77 -18.23 9.73 -16.93
CA ASP A 77 -19.53 10.15 -17.48
C ASP A 77 -20.04 11.37 -16.70
N PRO A 78 -20.55 12.42 -17.38
CA PRO A 78 -21.06 13.64 -16.73
C PRO A 78 -22.11 13.40 -15.64
N ARG A 79 -22.87 12.29 -15.71
CA ARG A 79 -23.87 11.91 -14.70
C ARG A 79 -23.25 11.60 -13.34
N GLN A 80 -21.97 11.22 -13.31
CA GLN A 80 -21.24 10.87 -12.08
C GLN A 80 -20.52 12.07 -11.45
N PHE A 81 -20.43 13.20 -12.14
CA PHE A 81 -19.66 14.35 -11.64
C PHE A 81 -20.17 14.89 -10.31
N ALA A 82 -21.49 14.94 -10.10
CA ALA A 82 -22.06 15.40 -8.83
C ALA A 82 -21.69 14.49 -7.65
N PHE A 83 -21.55 13.18 -7.88
CA PHE A 83 -21.07 12.24 -6.87
C PHE A 83 -19.60 12.46 -6.55
N PHE A 84 -18.76 12.64 -7.58
CA PHE A 84 -17.33 12.92 -7.38
C PHE A 84 -17.07 14.31 -6.79
N ASP A 85 -17.92 15.30 -7.06
CA ASP A 85 -17.87 16.63 -6.42
C ASP A 85 -17.98 16.49 -4.89
N ASP A 86 -19.00 15.77 -4.41
CA ASP A 86 -19.21 15.53 -2.97
C ASP A 86 -18.13 14.62 -2.37
N LEU A 87 -17.72 13.57 -3.09
CA LEU A 87 -16.69 12.66 -2.63
C LEU A 87 -15.33 13.36 -2.49
N ILE A 88 -14.93 14.14 -3.49
CA ILE A 88 -13.66 14.89 -3.46
C ILE A 88 -13.74 15.96 -2.36
N ALA A 89 -14.85 16.67 -2.21
CA ALA A 89 -15.01 17.65 -1.12
C ALA A 89 -14.90 17.03 0.28
N LYS A 90 -15.41 15.80 0.45
CA LYS A 90 -15.30 15.06 1.72
C LYS A 90 -13.93 14.45 1.96
N LEU A 91 -13.16 14.17 0.91
CA LEU A 91 -11.82 13.61 1.02
C LEU A 91 -10.72 14.68 1.07
N ASP A 92 -10.93 15.85 0.45
CA ASP A 92 -10.08 17.05 0.55
C ASP A 92 -10.30 17.77 1.89
N THR A 93 -10.29 17.00 2.97
CA THR A 93 -10.23 17.52 4.33
C THR A 93 -8.78 17.88 4.66
N VAL A 94 -8.59 18.75 5.66
CA VAL A 94 -7.29 18.92 6.32
C VAL A 94 -6.93 17.59 6.98
N GLY A 95 -6.31 16.71 6.21
CA GLY A 95 -5.77 15.47 6.71
C GLY A 95 -4.48 15.77 7.46
N GLU A 96 -4.34 15.22 8.65
CA GLU A 96 -3.02 14.96 9.22
C GLU A 96 -2.22 14.25 8.11
N SER A 97 -1.22 14.93 7.56
CA SER A 97 -0.29 14.33 6.60
C SER A 97 0.09 12.95 7.14
N SER A 98 -0.01 11.91 6.31
CA SER A 98 0.34 10.56 6.73
C SER A 98 1.77 10.49 7.27
N THR A 99 2.60 11.48 6.94
CA THR A 99 3.92 11.70 7.51
C THR A 99 3.92 12.98 8.37
N ARG A 100 4.28 12.84 9.64
CA ARG A 100 4.41 13.95 10.60
C ARG A 100 5.87 14.05 11.06
N GLN A 101 6.36 15.28 11.17
CA GLN A 101 7.67 15.57 11.73
C GLN A 101 7.51 16.14 13.14
N GLU A 102 8.24 15.60 14.10
CA GLU A 102 8.23 16.07 15.49
C GLU A 102 9.65 16.13 16.05
N VAL A 103 9.88 17.08 16.96
CA VAL A 103 11.13 17.23 17.70
C VAL A 103 10.91 16.74 19.13
N ILE A 104 11.66 15.72 19.52
CA ILE A 104 11.59 15.09 20.84
C ILE A 104 12.85 15.49 21.63
N PRO A 105 12.75 16.39 22.63
CA PRO A 105 13.89 16.77 23.47
C PRO A 105 14.25 15.63 24.45
N LEU A 106 15.55 15.39 24.64
CA LEU A 106 16.08 14.38 25.57
C LEU A 106 16.58 15.03 26.87
N LYS A 107 16.40 14.34 28.00
CA LYS A 107 16.73 14.85 29.33
C LYS A 107 18.01 14.25 29.93
N HIS A 108 18.26 12.97 29.66
CA HIS A 108 19.27 12.18 30.35
C HIS A 108 20.27 11.53 29.38
N ALA A 109 19.81 11.10 28.21
CA ALA A 109 20.65 10.53 27.17
C ALA A 109 21.10 11.56 26.12
N THR A 110 22.16 11.24 25.37
CA THR A 110 22.61 12.05 24.24
C THR A 110 21.81 11.71 22.98
N ALA A 111 21.48 12.71 22.17
CA ALA A 111 20.73 12.52 20.93
C ALA A 111 21.44 11.57 19.95
N THR A 112 22.77 11.65 19.87
CA THR A 112 23.59 10.83 18.98
C THR A 112 23.54 9.35 19.37
N ASP A 113 23.61 9.03 20.67
CA ASP A 113 23.55 7.64 21.14
C ASP A 113 22.17 7.03 20.88
N ILE A 114 21.10 7.76 21.24
CA ILE A 114 19.73 7.27 21.05
C ILE A 114 19.40 7.11 19.56
N ALA A 115 19.77 8.07 18.71
CA ALA A 115 19.52 7.98 17.27
C ALA A 115 20.20 6.74 16.67
N THR A 116 21.41 6.40 17.11
CA THR A 116 22.14 5.23 16.63
C THR A 116 21.44 3.93 17.02
N VAL A 117 21.00 3.83 18.27
CA VAL A 117 20.26 2.67 18.78
C VAL A 117 18.94 2.51 18.03
N LEU A 118 18.16 3.59 17.91
CA LEU A 118 16.87 3.57 17.22
C LEU A 118 17.01 3.23 15.73
N SER A 119 17.98 3.81 15.04
CA SER A 119 18.24 3.52 13.62
C SER A 119 18.61 2.04 13.40
N THR A 120 19.40 1.48 14.30
CA THR A 120 19.77 0.05 14.26
C THR A 120 18.54 -0.84 14.49
N LEU A 121 17.67 -0.46 15.42
CA LEU A 121 16.43 -1.20 15.68
C LEU A 121 15.49 -1.17 14.47
N VAL A 122 15.23 0.02 13.91
CA VAL A 122 14.33 0.22 12.76
C VAL A 122 14.84 -0.55 11.54
N SER A 123 16.15 -0.45 11.23
CA SER A 123 16.76 -1.16 10.10
C SER A 123 16.76 -2.68 10.29
N GLY A 124 17.01 -3.16 11.51
CA GLY A 124 16.94 -4.58 11.86
C GLY A 124 15.53 -5.14 11.68
N GLN A 125 14.50 -4.43 12.17
CA GLN A 125 13.10 -4.83 12.01
C GLN A 125 12.64 -4.81 10.55
N ASN A 126 13.01 -3.79 9.77
CA ASN A 126 12.65 -3.72 8.35
C ASN A 126 13.29 -4.86 7.55
N THR A 127 14.53 -5.23 7.88
CA THR A 127 15.23 -6.37 7.26
C THR A 127 14.54 -7.70 7.60
N ALA A 128 14.16 -7.90 8.86
CA ALA A 128 13.43 -9.09 9.31
C ALA A 128 12.04 -9.20 8.65
N ALA A 129 11.31 -8.08 8.55
CA ALA A 129 10.00 -8.02 7.90
C ALA A 129 10.09 -8.37 6.41
N ARG A 130 11.13 -7.90 5.71
CA ARG A 130 11.37 -8.24 4.29
C ARG A 130 11.71 -9.72 4.10
N ALA A 131 12.52 -10.30 5.00
CA ALA A 131 12.87 -11.72 4.96
C ALA A 131 11.64 -12.62 5.20
N ALA A 132 10.77 -12.26 6.15
CA ALA A 132 9.53 -12.98 6.43
C ALA A 132 8.56 -12.94 5.22
N ASN A 133 8.37 -11.77 4.61
CA ASN A 133 7.51 -11.62 3.42
C ASN A 133 8.03 -12.41 2.21
N GLN A 134 9.35 -12.48 2.01
CA GLN A 134 9.96 -13.28 0.94
C GLN A 134 9.81 -14.79 1.17
N ALA A 135 9.85 -15.27 2.41
CA ALA A 135 9.63 -16.68 2.73
C ALA A 135 8.17 -17.12 2.43
N THR A 136 7.19 -16.27 2.76
CA THR A 136 5.77 -16.53 2.48
C THR A 136 5.46 -16.46 0.98
N GLN A 137 6.05 -15.50 0.24
CA GLN A 137 5.89 -15.41 -1.22
C GLN A 137 6.63 -16.54 -1.96
N GLY A 138 7.80 -16.98 -1.48
CA GLY A 138 8.52 -18.13 -2.04
C GLY A 138 7.74 -19.44 -1.88
N GLN A 139 7.05 -19.63 -0.75
CA GLN A 139 6.16 -20.77 -0.55
C GLN A 139 4.87 -20.69 -1.38
N ALA A 140 4.31 -19.51 -1.60
CA ALA A 140 3.15 -19.31 -2.49
C ALA A 140 3.50 -19.52 -3.97
N ALA A 141 4.70 -19.09 -4.40
CA ALA A 141 5.23 -19.33 -5.74
C ALA A 141 5.55 -20.83 -5.96
N ALA A 142 6.08 -21.52 -4.95
CA ALA A 142 6.28 -22.97 -4.99
C ALA A 142 4.94 -23.75 -5.05
N ARG A 143 3.89 -23.28 -4.35
CA ARG A 143 2.53 -23.85 -4.41
C ARG A 143 1.90 -23.69 -5.81
N THR A 144 2.06 -22.53 -6.44
CA THR A 144 1.54 -22.27 -7.79
C THR A 144 2.35 -22.99 -8.88
N ALA A 145 3.67 -23.11 -8.73
CA ALA A 145 4.50 -23.94 -9.61
C ALA A 145 4.17 -25.44 -9.49
N ALA A 146 3.95 -25.96 -8.28
CA ALA A 146 3.55 -27.35 -8.05
C ALA A 146 2.11 -27.63 -8.54
N ALA A 147 1.19 -26.68 -8.44
CA ALA A 147 -0.16 -26.79 -8.98
C ALA A 147 -0.18 -26.73 -10.52
N ARG A 148 0.70 -25.92 -11.14
CA ARG A 148 0.81 -25.81 -12.61
C ARG A 148 1.52 -27.01 -13.24
N ALA A 149 2.40 -27.68 -12.50
CA ALA A 149 2.99 -28.98 -12.89
C ALA A 149 1.99 -30.15 -12.83
N ASN A 150 0.78 -29.92 -12.29
CA ASN A 150 -0.25 -30.94 -12.10
C ASN A 150 -1.50 -30.70 -12.97
N GLN A 151 -1.39 -29.87 -14.02
CA GLN A 151 -2.44 -29.74 -15.03
C GLN A 151 -2.43 -30.99 -15.93
N PRO A 152 -3.54 -31.73 -16.05
CA PRO A 152 -3.62 -32.88 -16.94
C PRO A 152 -3.49 -32.40 -18.40
N GLN A 153 -2.38 -32.75 -19.04
CA GLN A 153 -2.22 -32.58 -20.47
C GLN A 153 -3.32 -33.38 -21.19
N PRO A 154 -4.06 -32.82 -22.17
CA PRO A 154 -5.26 -33.47 -22.73
C PRO A 154 -5.03 -34.74 -23.56
N ASN A 155 -3.87 -35.42 -23.48
CA ASN A 155 -3.55 -36.51 -24.40
C ASN A 155 -2.56 -37.59 -23.88
N GLN A 156 -2.60 -37.96 -22.60
CA GLN A 156 -1.92 -39.16 -22.11
C GLN A 156 -2.91 -40.19 -21.53
N PRO A 157 -2.68 -41.51 -21.72
CA PRO A 157 -3.56 -42.57 -21.21
C PRO A 157 -3.73 -42.49 -19.69
N GLN A 158 -4.98 -42.67 -19.24
CA GLN A 158 -5.41 -42.55 -17.84
C GLN A 158 -4.45 -43.24 -16.83
N PRO A 159 -3.97 -42.53 -15.79
CA PRO A 159 -3.23 -43.16 -14.70
C PRO A 159 -4.14 -44.04 -13.85
N ASN A 160 -3.61 -45.16 -13.39
CA ASN A 160 -4.29 -46.17 -12.60
C ASN A 160 -5.03 -45.59 -11.35
N PRO A 161 -6.26 -46.03 -11.05
CA PRO A 161 -7.08 -45.51 -9.94
C PRO A 161 -6.40 -45.55 -8.55
N ASN A 162 -5.50 -46.51 -8.34
CA ASN A 162 -4.79 -46.69 -7.08
C ASN A 162 -3.70 -45.62 -6.83
N GLN A 163 -3.22 -44.94 -7.88
CA GLN A 163 -2.23 -43.85 -7.74
C GLN A 163 -2.91 -42.50 -7.47
N ALA A 164 -4.11 -42.26 -8.01
CA ALA A 164 -4.88 -41.03 -7.78
C ALA A 164 -5.30 -40.85 -6.31
N ALA A 165 -5.68 -41.94 -5.62
CA ALA A 165 -6.09 -41.88 -4.21
C ALA A 165 -4.92 -41.61 -3.26
N ALA A 166 -3.72 -42.16 -3.54
CA ALA A 166 -2.52 -41.93 -2.75
C ALA A 166 -2.04 -40.47 -2.84
N LEU A 167 -2.13 -39.88 -4.04
CA LEU A 167 -1.76 -38.48 -4.30
C LEU A 167 -2.76 -37.50 -3.66
N ALA A 168 -4.06 -37.80 -3.71
CA ALA A 168 -5.09 -37.00 -3.04
C ALA A 168 -4.96 -37.03 -1.51
N ALA A 169 -4.62 -38.18 -0.93
CA ALA A 169 -4.36 -38.31 0.50
C ALA A 169 -3.08 -37.56 0.94
N ALA A 170 -2.04 -37.54 0.10
CA ALA A 170 -0.83 -36.75 0.34
C ALA A 170 -1.10 -35.24 0.29
N GLN A 171 -1.90 -34.78 -0.68
CA GLN A 171 -2.37 -33.38 -0.75
C GLN A 171 -3.24 -32.99 0.43
N ALA A 172 -4.15 -33.86 0.88
CA ALA A 172 -4.98 -33.61 2.05
C ALA A 172 -4.16 -33.52 3.34
N ARG A 173 -3.16 -34.39 3.53
CA ARG A 173 -2.25 -34.34 4.70
C ARG A 173 -1.40 -33.07 4.72
N LEU A 174 -0.95 -32.58 3.57
CA LEU A 174 -0.21 -31.32 3.47
C LEU A 174 -1.10 -30.10 3.74
N ASN A 175 -2.37 -30.15 3.30
CA ASN A 175 -3.35 -29.09 3.56
C ASN A 175 -3.82 -29.07 5.03
N GLN A 176 -3.81 -30.22 5.71
CA GLN A 176 -4.10 -30.32 7.15
C GLN A 176 -2.93 -29.83 8.03
N LEU A 177 -1.67 -29.97 7.60
CA LEU A 177 -0.53 -29.31 8.27
C LEU A 177 -0.46 -27.81 7.98
N ALA A 178 -1.06 -27.33 6.89
CA ALA A 178 -1.20 -25.90 6.58
C ALA A 178 -2.39 -25.24 7.32
N GLY A 179 -3.38 -26.02 7.76
CA GLY A 179 -4.55 -25.54 8.49
C GLY A 179 -4.28 -25.08 9.94
N SER A 180 -3.10 -25.35 10.48
CA SER A 180 -2.71 -24.88 11.83
C SER A 180 -1.98 -23.52 11.83
N GLN A 181 -1.85 -22.85 10.67
CA GLN A 181 -1.39 -21.45 10.59
C GLN A 181 -2.51 -20.48 10.16
N GLY A 182 -3.77 -20.84 10.43
CA GLY A 182 -4.91 -19.92 10.36
C GLY A 182 -5.02 -18.94 11.54
N ALA A 183 -3.91 -18.64 12.21
CA ALA A 183 -3.82 -17.71 13.34
C ALA A 183 -2.79 -16.59 13.08
N ALA A 184 -2.77 -16.04 11.87
CA ALA A 184 -1.97 -14.86 11.53
C ALA A 184 -2.85 -13.63 11.24
N ASN A 185 -3.98 -13.54 11.93
CA ASN A 185 -4.69 -12.28 12.16
C ASN A 185 -4.55 -11.88 13.63
N GLU A 186 -3.35 -12.05 14.17
CA GLU A 186 -2.88 -11.21 15.27
C GLU A 186 -2.06 -10.12 14.60
N SER A 187 -2.48 -8.88 14.83
CA SER A 187 -1.78 -7.62 14.60
C SER A 187 -0.40 -7.81 13.99
N ALA A 188 -0.24 -7.40 12.71
CA ALA A 188 1.08 -7.26 12.11
C ALA A 188 2.01 -6.67 13.20
N PRO A 189 3.15 -7.33 13.51
CA PRO A 189 4.03 -6.86 14.57
C PRO A 189 4.27 -5.39 14.30
N GLN A 190 4.18 -4.54 15.34
CA GLN A 190 4.31 -3.08 15.27
C GLN A 190 5.54 -2.71 14.43
N GLN A 191 5.34 -2.61 13.12
CA GLN A 191 6.40 -2.56 12.13
C GLN A 191 6.55 -1.10 11.78
N PHE A 192 7.76 -0.57 12.01
CA PHE A 192 8.06 0.78 11.59
C PHE A 192 7.85 0.91 10.07
N SER A 193 7.24 2.01 9.67
CA SER A 193 7.05 2.29 8.26
C SER A 193 8.41 2.45 7.55
N SER A 194 8.46 2.10 6.26
CA SER A 194 9.68 2.28 5.46
C SER A 194 10.05 3.75 5.20
N ILE A 195 9.22 4.70 5.64
CA ILE A 195 9.45 6.14 5.51
C ILE A 195 9.98 6.79 6.81
N LEU A 196 10.10 6.03 7.90
CA LEU A 196 10.60 6.55 9.17
C LEU A 196 12.06 7.01 9.05
N THR A 197 12.30 8.28 9.37
CA THR A 197 13.62 8.92 9.41
C THR A 197 13.88 9.48 10.79
N ILE A 198 15.07 9.21 11.34
CA ILE A 198 15.49 9.64 12.67
C ILE A 198 16.82 10.38 12.52
N VAL A 199 16.87 11.61 13.00
CA VAL A 199 18.07 12.45 12.96
C VAL A 199 18.34 13.01 14.34
N ALA A 200 19.58 12.88 14.81
CA ALA A 200 20.04 13.55 16.02
C ALA A 200 20.32 15.03 15.74
N GLU A 201 19.79 15.90 16.59
CA GLU A 201 20.13 17.31 16.61
C GLU A 201 20.97 17.58 17.86
N GLU A 202 22.27 17.80 17.65
CA GLU A 202 23.25 17.86 18.74
C GLU A 202 23.18 19.16 19.54
N ARG A 203 22.75 20.29 18.93
CA ARG A 203 22.81 21.59 19.61
C ARG A 203 21.75 21.73 20.70
N SER A 204 20.57 21.15 20.49
CA SER A 204 19.43 21.16 21.43
C SER A 204 19.25 19.83 22.17
N ASN A 205 20.14 18.85 21.93
CA ASN A 205 20.03 17.50 22.46
C ASN A 205 18.63 16.90 22.23
N ALA A 206 18.19 16.91 20.98
CA ALA A 206 16.85 16.46 20.59
C ALA A 206 16.90 15.49 19.41
N LEU A 207 15.88 14.66 19.30
CA LEU A 207 15.66 13.78 18.14
C LEU A 207 14.61 14.39 17.24
N VAL A 208 14.97 14.59 15.97
CA VAL A 208 14.02 14.93 14.92
C VAL A 208 13.56 13.64 14.27
N VAL A 209 12.26 13.37 14.38
CA VAL A 209 11.65 12.13 13.88
C VAL A 209 10.61 12.51 12.83
N SER A 210 10.70 11.89 11.66
CA SER A 210 9.73 12.05 10.57
C SER A 210 9.19 10.68 10.18
N GLY A 211 7.90 10.45 10.32
CA GLY A 211 7.28 9.15 10.06
C GLY A 211 5.76 9.18 10.17
N THR A 212 5.13 8.01 10.20
CA THR A 212 3.66 7.93 10.36
C THR A 212 3.24 8.25 11.79
N VAL A 213 1.95 8.53 11.98
CA VAL A 213 1.37 8.80 13.32
C VAL A 213 1.62 7.63 14.28
N ASP A 214 1.56 6.40 13.78
CA ASP A 214 1.82 5.20 14.57
C ASP A 214 3.31 5.08 14.92
N ASP A 215 4.22 5.37 13.99
CA ASP A 215 5.67 5.41 14.27
C ASP A 215 5.99 6.45 15.36
N MET A 216 5.34 7.62 15.33
CA MET A 216 5.57 8.66 16.33
C MET A 216 5.21 8.19 17.74
N ARG A 217 4.12 7.43 17.89
CA ARG A 217 3.73 6.87 19.18
C ARG A 217 4.78 5.88 19.69
N LEU A 218 5.18 4.95 18.83
CA LEU A 218 6.17 3.92 19.19
C LEU A 218 7.53 4.52 19.54
N ILE A 219 8.01 5.50 18.77
CA ILE A 219 9.30 6.15 19.02
C ILE A 219 9.25 6.96 20.33
N LYS A 220 8.14 7.63 20.64
CA LYS A 220 8.00 8.35 21.92
C LYS A 220 8.08 7.42 23.11
N ASP A 221 7.40 6.28 23.06
CA ASP A 221 7.42 5.29 24.13
C ASP A 221 8.84 4.73 24.31
N LEU A 222 9.51 4.36 23.21
CA LEU A 222 10.87 3.83 23.25
C LEU A 222 11.90 4.87 23.72
N VAL A 223 11.77 6.12 23.30
CA VAL A 223 12.62 7.22 23.80
C VAL A 223 12.39 7.43 25.29
N ALA A 224 11.15 7.34 25.79
CA ALA A 224 10.86 7.47 27.22
C ALA A 224 11.50 6.34 28.06
N GLU A 225 11.58 5.12 27.52
CA GLU A 225 12.26 4.00 28.19
C GLU A 225 13.79 4.11 28.14
N LEU A 226 14.35 4.63 27.06
CA LEU A 226 15.80 4.79 26.89
C LEU A 226 16.36 6.03 27.59
N ASP A 227 15.58 7.11 27.67
CA ASP A 227 15.95 8.38 28.30
C ASP A 227 15.76 8.31 29.83
N VAL A 228 16.37 7.30 30.46
CA VAL A 228 16.37 7.10 31.91
C VAL A 228 17.77 7.25 32.50
N LEU A 229 17.86 7.67 33.76
CA LEU A 229 19.12 7.76 34.47
C LEU A 229 19.73 6.38 34.70
N LEU A 230 20.93 6.14 34.14
CA LEU A 230 21.69 4.93 34.45
C LEU A 230 22.19 5.00 35.90
N ALA A 231 21.93 3.95 36.69
CA ALA A 231 22.48 3.83 38.03
C ALA A 231 24.01 3.61 37.96
N GLN A 232 24.79 4.50 38.56
CA GLN A 232 26.25 4.38 38.58
C GLN A 232 26.68 3.22 39.49
N VAL A 233 27.52 2.31 38.97
CA VAL A 233 28.15 1.25 39.76
C VAL A 233 29.51 1.75 40.27
N ARG A 234 29.67 1.84 41.61
CA ARG A 234 30.97 2.09 42.23
C ARG A 234 31.84 0.84 42.12
N ILE A 235 32.83 0.88 41.24
CA ILE A 235 33.87 -0.15 41.18
C ILE A 235 34.95 0.22 42.20
N ALA A 236 34.91 -0.40 43.38
CA ALA A 236 36.03 -0.34 44.32
C ALA A 236 37.06 -1.39 43.87
N SER A 237 38.13 -0.94 43.21
CA SER A 237 39.30 -1.77 42.98
C SER A 237 39.96 -2.06 44.33
N ARG A 238 39.91 -3.32 44.77
CA ARG A 238 40.67 -3.76 45.94
C ARG A 238 42.13 -3.89 45.50
N PRO A 239 43.08 -3.12 46.08
CA PRO A 239 44.48 -3.28 45.74
C PRO A 239 44.97 -4.66 46.21
N SER A 240 45.65 -5.38 45.33
CA SER A 240 46.41 -6.59 45.68
C SER A 240 47.63 -6.16 46.48
N ALA A 241 47.72 -6.63 47.73
CA ALA A 241 48.91 -6.51 48.56
C ALA A 241 49.94 -7.57 48.18
#